data_AF-A0A1Z5JL69-F1
#
_entry.id   AF-A0A1Z5JL69-F1
#
_cell.length_a   1.000
_cell.length_b   1.000
_cell.length_c   1.000
_cell.angle_alpha   90.00
_cell.angle_beta   90.00
_cell.angle_gamma   90.00
#
_symmetry.space_group_name_H-M   'P 1'
#
loop_
_entity.id
_entity.type
_entity.pdbx_description
1 polymer ?
#
loop_
_entity_poly.entity_id
_entity_poly.type
_entity_poly.pdbx_seq_one_letter_code
_entity_poly.pdbx_strand_id
1 'polypeptide(L)'
;MLEGLKDKAEGEQVLLNKRASLQSTFVDSDSADEDDDAQEEGERTEEVIERVTQDDDIPLLQRVEALYQEEKLLEAARLLRTFLQEESKSFHHLNARYRDILTEAHEMENALADIVGPPSDQWDRQSSSSSSGGKYRRPTVIYTKFDPDWKLTCRIETPIEASLLVPLLSVLNETDLYDTWIPSWRFPKVGVSQSQKLHHSGKANQLVQIVCDVPWPLRTREVIVQATAVDEIDERGYIVIRLNTLNEQQQQQHPAVHEKDPELVRVDFDGAILFRGCPLDHELRKNLDPNDPLSQDPLVLVSFKMFLDSKFTAVPTSLVNFCTKTVIGSMWNMFLKVAEDVRDGTRPEHAKIIADKATLYKWIEQRSQIMLEQL
;
A
#
# COMPACT_ATOMS: atom_id res chain seq x y z
N MET A 1 44.89 -14.07 0.97
CA MET A 1 43.47 -14.20 1.35
C MET A 1 42.91 -12.93 2.04
N LEU A 2 43.75 -12.11 2.68
CA LEU A 2 43.33 -10.81 3.26
C LEU A 2 43.45 -9.60 2.31
N GLU A 3 44.28 -9.65 1.25
CA GLU A 3 44.36 -8.56 0.25
C GLU A 3 43.19 -8.57 -0.75
N GLY A 4 42.70 -9.75 -1.16
CA GLY A 4 41.54 -9.86 -2.06
C GLY A 4 40.18 -9.45 -1.46
N LEU A 5 40.13 -9.20 -0.15
CA LEU A 5 38.94 -8.63 0.52
C LEU A 5 38.97 -7.10 0.56
N LYS A 6 40.16 -6.48 0.42
CA LYS A 6 40.30 -5.01 0.35
C LYS A 6 39.91 -4.47 -1.02
N ASP A 7 40.33 -5.14 -2.10
CA ASP A 7 39.96 -4.73 -3.47
C ASP A 7 38.45 -4.87 -3.75
N LYS A 8 37.78 -5.80 -3.05
CA LYS A 8 36.33 -5.99 -3.15
C LYS A 8 35.55 -4.89 -2.42
N ALA A 9 36.07 -4.41 -1.29
CA ALA A 9 35.49 -3.29 -0.54
C ALA A 9 35.71 -1.94 -1.26
N GLU A 10 36.88 -1.73 -1.88
CA GLU A 10 37.15 -0.50 -2.65
C GLU A 10 36.32 -0.44 -3.95
N GLY A 11 36.07 -1.58 -4.60
CA GLY A 11 35.18 -1.67 -5.76
C GLY A 11 33.71 -1.35 -5.45
N GLU A 12 33.20 -1.79 -4.28
CA GLU A 12 31.84 -1.48 -3.83
C GLU A 12 31.69 -0.01 -3.39
N GLN A 13 32.72 0.58 -2.78
CA GLN A 13 32.73 2.00 -2.39
C GLN A 13 32.69 2.94 -3.63
N VAL A 14 33.36 2.57 -4.72
CA VAL A 14 33.34 3.34 -5.98
C VAL A 14 31.99 3.23 -6.70
N LEU A 15 31.33 2.07 -6.63
CA LEU A 15 29.97 1.87 -7.15
C LEU A 15 28.92 2.65 -6.35
N LEU A 16 29.07 2.73 -5.02
CA LEU A 16 28.22 3.53 -4.14
C LEU A 16 28.39 5.04 -4.40
N ASN A 17 29.63 5.52 -4.60
CA ASN A 17 29.88 6.92 -4.93
C ASN A 17 29.38 7.30 -6.34
N LYS A 18 29.41 6.39 -7.32
CA LYS A 18 28.77 6.60 -8.64
C LYS A 18 27.24 6.62 -8.55
N ARG A 19 26.63 5.84 -7.66
CA ARG A 19 25.17 5.87 -7.40
C ARG A 19 24.74 7.16 -6.70
N ALA A 20 25.54 7.65 -5.76
CA ALA A 20 25.30 8.95 -5.11
C ALA A 20 25.45 10.14 -6.07
N SER A 21 26.38 10.07 -7.03
CA SER A 21 26.53 11.10 -8.07
C SER A 21 25.33 11.20 -9.03
N LEU A 22 24.54 10.13 -9.19
CA LEU A 22 23.29 10.14 -9.95
C LEU A 22 22.07 10.56 -9.09
N GLN A 23 22.18 10.51 -7.76
CA GLN A 23 21.16 11.00 -6.82
C GLN A 23 21.31 12.51 -6.53
N SER A 24 22.52 13.06 -6.67
CA SER A 24 22.85 14.47 -6.40
C SER A 24 22.42 15.47 -7.50
N THR A 25 21.86 15.02 -8.62
CA THR A 25 21.29 15.91 -9.65
C THR A 25 19.85 16.32 -9.35
N PHE A 26 19.27 15.80 -8.27
CA PHE A 26 18.01 16.24 -7.71
C PHE A 26 18.32 17.01 -6.41
N VAL A 27 17.98 18.31 -6.40
CA VAL A 27 17.96 19.26 -5.26
C VAL A 27 19.16 20.24 -5.19
N ASP A 28 18.77 21.53 -5.19
CA ASP A 28 19.47 22.79 -4.88
C ASP A 28 20.33 23.51 -5.94
N SER A 29 19.74 24.56 -6.52
CA SER A 29 20.42 25.86 -6.67
C SER A 29 19.41 27.02 -6.56
N ASP A 30 19.03 27.35 -5.33
CA ASP A 30 18.42 28.64 -4.96
C ASP A 30 19.46 29.43 -4.17
N SER A 31 20.06 30.45 -4.80
CA SER A 31 20.47 31.72 -4.19
C SER A 31 21.41 32.47 -5.15
N ALA A 32 20.98 33.63 -5.66
CA ALA A 32 21.48 34.94 -5.23
C ALA A 32 21.24 36.03 -6.29
N ASP A 33 20.87 37.19 -5.77
CA ASP A 33 21.08 38.55 -6.28
C ASP A 33 19.89 39.25 -6.98
N GLU A 34 19.24 40.06 -6.15
CA GLU A 34 18.47 41.26 -6.47
C GLU A 34 19.38 42.28 -7.20
N ASP A 35 18.94 42.80 -8.34
CA ASP A 35 18.75 44.24 -8.56
C ASP A 35 18.21 44.54 -9.98
N ASP A 36 17.18 45.39 -9.99
CA ASP A 36 16.67 46.31 -11.02
C ASP A 36 16.91 46.02 -12.52
N ASP A 37 15.82 45.82 -13.26
CA ASP A 37 15.25 46.91 -14.08
C ASP A 37 13.97 46.47 -14.81
N ALA A 38 12.97 47.35 -14.79
CA ALA A 38 11.67 47.19 -15.41
C ALA A 38 11.75 47.19 -16.95
N GLN A 39 11.02 46.29 -17.62
CA GLN A 39 10.16 46.63 -18.78
C GLN A 39 9.37 45.44 -19.37
N GLU A 40 8.09 45.73 -19.62
CA GLU A 40 7.17 45.20 -20.64
C GLU A 40 6.63 43.74 -20.51
N GLU A 41 5.44 43.68 -19.91
CA GLU A 41 4.45 42.62 -20.07
C GLU A 41 4.08 42.43 -21.56
N GLY A 42 4.55 41.32 -22.13
CA GLY A 42 4.03 40.74 -23.35
C GLY A 42 3.40 39.39 -23.03
N GLU A 43 2.09 39.28 -23.22
CA GLU A 43 1.31 38.04 -23.13
C GLU A 43 2.03 36.86 -23.81
N ARG A 44 2.60 35.96 -23.01
CA ARG A 44 3.02 34.63 -23.45
C ARG A 44 1.89 33.67 -23.10
N THR A 45 1.02 33.44 -24.08
CA THR A 45 0.22 32.22 -24.16
C THR A 45 1.14 31.03 -23.96
N GLU A 46 0.98 30.30 -22.86
CA GLU A 46 1.60 28.99 -22.65
C GLU A 46 1.05 28.03 -23.73
N GLU A 47 1.80 27.90 -24.83
CA GLU A 47 1.65 26.77 -25.72
C GLU A 47 2.03 25.50 -24.93
N VAL A 48 1.02 24.73 -24.57
CA VAL A 48 1.17 23.33 -24.17
C VAL A 48 1.76 22.58 -25.36
N ILE A 49 3.09 22.50 -25.44
CA ILE A 49 3.77 21.69 -26.44
C ILE A 49 3.51 20.23 -26.07
N GLU A 50 2.49 19.63 -26.69
CA GLU A 50 2.38 18.18 -26.84
C GLU A 50 3.61 17.70 -27.61
N ARG A 51 4.66 17.31 -26.89
CA ARG A 51 5.89 16.80 -27.48
C ARG A 51 5.62 15.41 -28.05
N VAL A 52 5.68 15.35 -29.38
CA VAL A 52 5.46 14.15 -30.20
C VAL A 52 6.54 13.11 -29.90
N THR A 53 6.10 11.94 -29.45
CA THR A 53 6.90 10.71 -29.39
C THR A 53 7.31 10.32 -30.82
N GLN A 54 8.56 9.91 -31.05
CA GLN A 54 8.96 9.43 -32.39
C GLN A 54 8.05 8.25 -32.79
N ASP A 55 7.71 8.10 -34.07
CA ASP A 55 6.74 7.08 -34.54
C ASP A 55 7.13 5.65 -34.11
N ASP A 56 8.42 5.37 -33.98
CA ASP A 56 8.95 4.08 -33.54
C ASP A 56 8.70 3.78 -32.04
N ASP A 57 8.40 4.79 -31.24
CA ASP A 57 8.17 4.67 -29.79
C ASP A 57 6.71 4.33 -29.44
N ILE A 58 5.79 4.54 -30.39
CA ILE A 58 4.35 4.36 -30.21
C ILE A 58 3.99 2.94 -29.73
N PRO A 59 4.53 1.85 -30.30
CA PRO A 59 4.18 0.49 -29.84
C PRO A 59 4.61 0.21 -28.40
N LEU A 60 5.77 0.75 -27.96
CA LEU A 60 6.25 0.57 -26.60
C LEU A 60 5.37 1.31 -25.61
N LEU A 61 5.03 2.56 -25.90
CA LEU A 61 4.19 3.37 -25.04
C LEU A 61 2.75 2.83 -24.97
N GLN A 62 2.20 2.31 -26.07
CA GLN A 62 0.94 1.57 -26.05
C GLN A 62 1.02 0.33 -25.16
N ARG A 63 2.16 -0.38 -25.15
CA ARG A 63 2.36 -1.52 -24.26
C ARG A 63 2.45 -1.10 -22.79
N VAL A 64 3.13 0.01 -22.47
CA VAL A 64 3.18 0.60 -21.12
C VAL A 64 1.76 0.89 -20.63
N GLU A 65 0.93 1.50 -21.48
CA GLU A 65 -0.46 1.80 -21.13
C GLU A 65 -1.30 0.54 -20.91
N ALA A 66 -1.15 -0.46 -21.78
CA ALA A 66 -1.84 -1.74 -21.61
C ALA A 66 -1.46 -2.41 -20.28
N LEU A 67 -0.18 -2.41 -19.91
CA LEU A 67 0.31 -2.95 -18.63
C LEU A 67 -0.27 -2.17 -17.44
N TYR A 68 -0.28 -0.83 -17.51
CA TYR A 68 -0.84 0.00 -16.45
C TYR A 68 -2.35 -0.30 -16.24
N GLN A 69 -3.12 -0.46 -17.31
CA GLN A 69 -4.55 -0.84 -17.24
C GLN A 69 -4.78 -2.28 -16.73
N GLU A 70 -3.76 -3.13 -16.78
CA GLU A 70 -3.78 -4.49 -16.24
C GLU A 70 -3.34 -4.56 -14.77
N GLU A 71 -3.17 -3.42 -14.09
CA GLU A 71 -2.62 -3.30 -12.73
C GLU A 71 -1.16 -3.76 -12.61
N LYS A 72 -0.42 -3.78 -13.72
CA LYS A 72 0.99 -4.18 -13.79
C LYS A 72 1.92 -2.97 -13.75
N LEU A 73 1.71 -2.10 -12.76
CA LEU A 73 2.44 -0.84 -12.57
C LEU A 73 3.96 -1.02 -12.66
N LEU A 74 4.51 -2.00 -11.94
CA LEU A 74 5.96 -2.18 -11.87
C LEU A 74 6.55 -2.75 -13.17
N GLU A 75 5.80 -3.59 -13.90
CA GLU A 75 6.18 -4.05 -15.25
C GLU A 75 6.17 -2.88 -16.23
N ALA A 76 5.14 -2.03 -16.19
CA ALA A 76 5.05 -0.81 -16.99
C ALA A 76 6.22 0.14 -16.73
N ALA A 77 6.56 0.35 -15.45
CA ALA A 77 7.69 1.18 -15.05
C ALA A 77 9.05 0.60 -15.47
N ARG A 78 9.24 -0.72 -15.42
CA ARG A 78 10.46 -1.36 -15.97
C ARG A 78 10.61 -1.08 -17.45
N LEU A 79 9.53 -1.25 -18.22
CA LEU A 79 9.54 -0.99 -19.65
C LEU A 79 9.86 0.48 -19.98
N LEU A 80 9.28 1.42 -19.23
CA LEU A 80 9.62 2.85 -19.34
C LEU A 80 11.09 3.13 -18.97
N ARG A 81 11.63 2.46 -17.95
CA ARG A 81 13.04 2.63 -17.57
C ARG A 81 13.99 2.07 -18.63
N THR A 82 13.64 0.98 -19.30
CA THR A 82 14.41 0.46 -20.45
C THR A 82 14.42 1.47 -21.59
N PHE A 83 13.28 2.09 -21.89
CA PHE A 83 13.17 3.15 -22.89
C PHE A 83 14.07 4.37 -22.59
N LEU A 84 14.16 4.76 -21.31
CA LEU A 84 15.01 5.88 -20.87
C LEU A 84 16.52 5.57 -20.86
N GLN A 85 16.92 4.29 -21.01
CA GLN A 85 18.35 3.91 -21.07
C GLN A 85 18.96 4.11 -22.47
N GLU A 86 18.14 4.37 -23.49
CA GLU A 86 18.63 4.67 -24.83
C GLU A 86 19.26 6.08 -24.87
N GLU A 87 20.50 6.19 -25.37
CA GLU A 87 21.39 7.38 -25.25
C GLU A 87 20.80 8.72 -25.72
N SER A 88 19.67 8.72 -26.44
CA SER A 88 18.99 9.90 -26.97
C SER A 88 17.73 10.32 -26.21
N LYS A 89 17.27 9.54 -25.22
CA LYS A 89 15.97 9.74 -24.56
C LYS A 89 16.15 10.21 -23.11
N SER A 90 15.64 11.42 -22.83
CA SER A 90 15.67 12.01 -21.49
C SER A 90 14.32 11.85 -20.78
N PHE A 91 14.33 11.81 -19.45
CA PHE A 91 13.14 11.86 -18.60
C PHE A 91 12.22 13.05 -18.92
N HIS A 92 12.80 14.17 -19.37
CA HIS A 92 12.05 15.37 -19.80
C HIS A 92 11.34 15.21 -21.16
N HIS A 93 11.62 14.14 -21.92
CA HIS A 93 10.93 13.82 -23.17
C HIS A 93 9.64 13.01 -22.93
N LEU A 94 9.45 12.46 -21.73
CA LEU A 94 8.18 11.81 -21.38
C LEU A 94 7.09 12.87 -21.21
N ASN A 95 5.83 12.50 -21.49
CA ASN A 95 4.69 13.31 -21.08
C ASN A 95 4.48 13.21 -19.55
N ALA A 96 3.58 14.01 -18.98
CA ALA A 96 3.29 13.99 -17.55
C ALA A 96 2.85 12.60 -17.07
N ARG A 97 1.96 11.95 -17.82
CA ARG A 97 1.41 10.63 -17.50
C ARG A 97 2.49 9.56 -17.27
N TYR A 98 3.50 9.44 -18.13
CA TYR A 98 4.56 8.45 -17.94
C TYR A 98 5.50 8.79 -16.78
N ARG A 99 5.68 10.07 -16.46
CA ARG A 99 6.39 10.48 -15.24
C ARG A 99 5.61 10.12 -13.98
N ASP A 100 4.29 10.24 -14.02
CA ASP A 100 3.41 9.85 -12.90
C ASP A 100 3.51 8.34 -12.66
N ILE A 101 3.48 7.52 -13.71
CA ILE A 101 3.69 6.06 -13.62
C ILE A 101 5.03 5.73 -12.94
N LEU A 102 6.11 6.41 -13.34
CA LEU A 102 7.44 6.18 -12.74
C LEU A 102 7.51 6.61 -11.27
N THR A 103 6.85 7.71 -10.92
CA THR A 103 6.73 8.19 -9.54
C THR A 103 5.95 7.21 -8.68
N GLU A 104 4.76 6.79 -9.14
CA GLU A 104 3.91 5.83 -8.44
C GLU A 104 4.63 4.48 -8.26
N ALA A 105 5.33 4.01 -9.28
CA ALA A 105 6.14 2.80 -9.20
C ALA A 105 7.29 2.92 -8.20
N HIS A 106 7.95 4.07 -8.13
CA HIS A 106 9.00 4.30 -7.14
C HIS A 106 8.45 4.26 -5.70
N GLU A 107 7.31 4.91 -5.46
CA GLU A 107 6.63 4.87 -4.15
C GLU A 107 6.20 3.45 -3.77
N MET A 108 5.66 2.69 -4.73
CA MET A 108 5.30 1.28 -4.55
C MET A 108 6.53 0.41 -4.23
N GLU A 109 7.65 0.61 -4.92
CA GLU A 109 8.90 -0.11 -4.67
C GLU A 109 9.46 0.18 -3.27
N ASN A 110 9.36 1.43 -2.80
CA ASN A 110 9.73 1.80 -1.44
C ASN A 110 8.83 1.11 -0.41
N ALA A 111 7.51 1.11 -0.62
CA ALA A 111 6.56 0.41 0.25
C ALA A 111 6.82 -1.11 0.29
N LEU A 112 7.14 -1.72 -0.86
CA LEU A 112 7.52 -3.13 -0.96
C LEU A 112 8.83 -3.43 -0.21
N ALA A 113 9.86 -2.61 -0.37
CA ALA A 113 11.12 -2.77 0.36
C ALA A 113 10.89 -2.68 1.87
N ASP A 114 10.03 -1.75 2.29
CA ASP A 114 9.73 -1.48 3.70
C ASP A 114 8.89 -2.57 4.39
N ILE A 115 7.94 -3.19 3.66
CA ILE A 115 7.13 -4.30 4.18
C ILE A 115 7.85 -5.66 4.13
N VAL A 116 8.72 -5.88 3.12
CA VAL A 116 9.51 -7.11 3.00
C VAL A 116 10.72 -7.11 3.94
N GLY A 117 11.31 -5.93 4.19
CA GLY A 117 12.44 -5.77 5.09
C GLY A 117 12.15 -6.26 6.51
N PRO A 118 13.18 -6.45 7.35
CA PRO A 118 12.96 -6.87 8.74
C PRO A 118 12.20 -5.80 9.54
N PRO A 119 11.40 -6.18 10.55
CA PRO A 119 10.88 -5.21 11.52
C PRO A 119 12.07 -4.58 12.26
N SER A 120 11.97 -3.28 12.59
CA SER A 120 13.03 -2.59 13.35
C SER A 120 13.09 -3.10 14.80
N ASP A 121 14.30 -3.15 15.36
CA ASP A 121 14.57 -3.62 16.74
C ASP A 121 13.84 -2.82 17.84
N GLN A 122 13.31 -1.64 17.51
CA GLN A 122 12.63 -0.75 18.47
C GLN A 122 11.11 -0.98 18.57
N TRP A 123 10.59 -2.07 18.00
CA TRP A 123 9.14 -2.29 17.87
C TRP A 123 8.62 -3.16 19.02
N ASP A 124 7.50 -2.75 19.63
CA ASP A 124 6.83 -3.57 20.63
C ASP A 124 6.21 -4.78 19.94
N ARG A 125 6.79 -5.94 20.21
CA ARG A 125 6.35 -7.21 19.64
C ARG A 125 5.24 -7.82 20.47
N GLN A 126 4.05 -7.91 19.88
CA GLN A 126 2.93 -8.68 20.40
C GLN A 126 2.74 -9.91 19.51
N SER A 127 3.28 -11.05 19.94
CA SER A 127 2.93 -12.33 19.31
C SER A 127 1.58 -12.77 19.86
N SER A 128 0.55 -12.85 19.02
CA SER A 128 -0.69 -13.53 19.37
C SER A 128 -0.61 -14.94 18.80
N SER A 129 -0.31 -15.92 19.66
CA SER A 129 -0.37 -17.33 19.27
C SER A 129 -1.81 -17.80 19.00
N SER A 130 -2.80 -16.93 19.01
CA SER A 130 -4.21 -17.26 18.85
C SER A 130 -4.95 -16.07 18.23
N SER A 131 -4.98 -16.00 16.90
CA SER A 131 -6.13 -15.38 16.23
C SER A 131 -7.33 -16.30 16.48
N SER A 132 -8.18 -15.96 17.46
CA SER A 132 -9.39 -16.72 17.79
C SER A 132 -10.61 -16.29 16.95
N GLY A 133 -10.39 -15.44 15.94
CA GLY A 133 -11.47 -14.88 15.13
C GLY A 133 -12.14 -15.89 14.21
N GLY A 134 -11.39 -16.91 13.77
CA GLY A 134 -11.81 -17.88 12.77
C GLY A 134 -11.87 -19.32 13.25
N LYS A 135 -12.31 -20.21 12.36
CA LYS A 135 -12.34 -21.66 12.59
C LYS A 135 -10.96 -22.25 12.85
N TYR A 136 -9.92 -21.65 12.26
CA TYR A 136 -8.54 -22.10 12.36
C TYR A 136 -7.67 -21.14 13.18
N ARG A 137 -6.70 -21.71 13.90
CA ARG A 137 -5.77 -20.96 14.75
C ARG A 137 -4.56 -20.55 13.91
N ARG A 138 -4.53 -19.31 13.43
CA ARG A 138 -3.39 -18.81 12.64
C ARG A 138 -2.36 -18.10 13.52
N PRO A 139 -1.07 -18.43 13.42
CA PRO A 139 -0.03 -17.73 14.15
C PRO A 139 0.10 -16.31 13.59
N THR A 140 -0.16 -15.31 14.42
CA THR A 140 -0.12 -13.90 14.03
C THR A 140 0.89 -13.18 14.89
N VAL A 141 1.74 -12.37 14.26
CA VAL A 141 2.59 -11.41 14.96
C VAL A 141 2.14 -10.00 14.62
N ILE A 142 2.00 -9.18 15.66
CA ILE A 142 1.68 -7.77 15.55
C ILE A 142 2.84 -7.03 16.18
N TYR A 143 3.38 -6.08 15.44
CA TYR A 143 4.35 -5.14 15.93
C TYR A 143 3.73 -3.75 15.93
N THR A 144 3.96 -3.01 17.00
CA THR A 144 3.47 -1.63 17.12
C THR A 144 4.56 -0.72 17.65
N LYS A 145 4.55 0.53 17.20
CA LYS A 145 5.41 1.59 17.74
C LYS A 145 4.63 2.90 17.69
N PHE A 146 4.70 3.67 18.77
CA PHE A 146 4.32 5.08 18.76
C PHE A 146 5.58 5.93 18.77
N ASP A 147 5.63 6.96 17.93
CA ASP A 147 6.65 8.00 18.02
C ASP A 147 6.28 9.04 19.10
N PRO A 148 7.18 9.99 19.42
CA PRO A 148 6.88 11.07 20.37
C PRO A 148 5.70 11.97 19.99
N ASP A 149 5.32 12.00 18.71
CA ASP A 149 4.20 12.78 18.18
C ASP A 149 2.89 11.97 18.17
N TRP A 150 2.86 10.80 18.82
CA TRP A 150 1.72 9.88 18.87
C TRP A 150 1.32 9.28 17.52
N LYS A 151 2.25 9.22 16.57
CA LYS A 151 2.03 8.55 15.27
C LYS A 151 2.25 7.06 15.45
N LEU A 152 1.28 6.27 14.98
CA LEU A 152 1.31 4.82 15.08
C LEU A 152 2.01 4.24 13.86
N THR A 153 3.02 3.41 14.08
CA THR A 153 3.47 2.44 13.09
C THR A 153 3.04 1.04 13.52
N CYS A 154 2.45 0.27 12.62
CA CYS A 154 2.02 -1.10 12.88
C CYS A 154 2.46 -2.02 11.74
N ARG A 155 2.88 -3.24 12.07
CA ARG A 155 3.02 -4.35 11.12
C ARG A 155 2.33 -5.57 11.66
N ILE A 156 1.59 -6.26 10.82
CA ILE A 156 0.93 -7.51 11.13
C ILE A 156 1.33 -8.53 10.09
N GLU A 157 1.66 -9.74 10.52
CA GLU A 157 1.96 -10.84 9.62
C GLU A 157 1.20 -12.09 10.03
N THR A 158 0.64 -12.80 9.06
CA THR A 158 -0.10 -14.04 9.29
C THR A 158 0.03 -14.96 8.07
N PRO A 159 0.51 -16.21 8.21
CA PRO A 159 0.36 -17.20 7.19
C PRO A 159 -1.11 -17.66 7.15
N ILE A 160 -1.65 -17.73 5.94
CA ILE A 160 -3.00 -18.19 5.65
C ILE A 160 -2.94 -19.34 4.66
N GLU A 161 -3.98 -20.17 4.65
CA GLU A 161 -4.21 -21.13 3.59
C GLU A 161 -4.51 -20.44 2.26
N ALA A 162 -4.10 -21.07 1.16
CA ALA A 162 -4.37 -20.61 -0.20
C ALA A 162 -5.86 -20.28 -0.45
N SER A 163 -6.77 -21.06 0.14
CA SER A 163 -8.22 -20.89 -0.02
C SER A 163 -8.76 -19.55 0.52
N LEU A 164 -8.00 -18.83 1.35
CA LEU A 164 -8.38 -17.51 1.86
C LEU A 164 -7.86 -16.34 1.04
N LEU A 165 -6.99 -16.55 0.05
CA LEU A 165 -6.43 -15.44 -0.73
C LEU A 165 -7.52 -14.64 -1.45
N VAL A 166 -8.35 -15.30 -2.27
CA VAL A 166 -9.44 -14.64 -3.01
C VAL A 166 -10.49 -14.02 -2.06
N PRO A 167 -10.96 -14.71 -1.00
CA PRO A 167 -11.83 -14.10 -0.01
C PRO A 167 -11.25 -12.85 0.66
N LEU A 168 -9.98 -12.84 1.05
CA LEU A 168 -9.36 -11.66 1.68
C LEU A 168 -9.26 -10.48 0.71
N LEU A 169 -8.85 -10.73 -0.54
CA LEU A 169 -8.83 -9.70 -1.58
C LEU A 169 -10.25 -9.14 -1.83
N SER A 170 -11.27 -10.00 -1.77
CA SER A 170 -12.66 -9.58 -1.89
C SER A 170 -13.10 -8.68 -0.74
N VAL A 171 -12.76 -9.06 0.50
CA VAL A 171 -13.06 -8.24 1.68
C VAL A 171 -12.38 -6.87 1.58
N LEU A 172 -11.11 -6.81 1.15
CA LEU A 172 -10.39 -5.54 0.97
C LEU A 172 -10.97 -4.68 -0.16
N ASN A 173 -11.47 -5.29 -1.23
CA ASN A 173 -11.98 -4.55 -2.38
C ASN A 173 -13.39 -3.99 -2.15
N GLU A 174 -14.18 -4.60 -1.26
CA GLU A 174 -15.54 -4.16 -0.91
C GLU A 174 -15.55 -3.19 0.27
N THR A 175 -14.93 -2.04 0.03
CA THR A 175 -14.74 -0.94 0.98
C THR A 175 -16.05 -0.36 1.51
N ASP A 176 -17.11 -0.33 0.71
CA ASP A 176 -18.45 0.10 1.13
C ASP A 176 -19.09 -0.81 2.21
N LEU A 177 -18.50 -1.98 2.50
CA LEU A 177 -18.97 -2.88 3.55
C LEU A 177 -18.10 -2.85 4.81
N TYR A 178 -17.12 -1.96 4.90
CA TYR A 178 -16.18 -1.91 6.02
C TYR A 178 -16.86 -1.64 7.38
N ASP A 179 -17.90 -0.82 7.41
CA ASP A 179 -18.70 -0.55 8.61
C ASP A 179 -19.51 -1.77 9.08
N THR A 180 -19.74 -2.77 8.21
CA THR A 180 -20.46 -4.02 8.55
C THR A 180 -19.62 -5.03 9.32
N TRP A 181 -18.29 -4.88 9.34
CA TRP A 181 -17.40 -5.83 10.02
C TRP A 181 -16.27 -5.22 10.81
N ILE A 182 -15.76 -4.03 10.48
CA ILE A 182 -14.71 -3.43 11.30
C ILE A 182 -15.29 -3.23 12.71
N PRO A 183 -14.65 -3.80 13.75
CA PRO A 183 -15.24 -3.76 15.08
C PRO A 183 -15.44 -2.33 15.58
N SER A 184 -16.53 -2.12 16.31
CA SER A 184 -16.81 -0.88 17.04
C SER A 184 -17.01 -1.17 18.53
N TRP A 185 -16.43 -0.30 19.34
CA TRP A 185 -16.46 -0.37 20.80
C TRP A 185 -17.24 0.82 21.34
N ARG A 186 -18.08 0.55 22.35
CA ARG A 186 -18.83 1.61 23.05
C ARG A 186 -18.01 2.31 24.12
N PHE A 187 -17.09 1.59 24.76
CA PHE A 187 -16.23 2.13 25.81
C PHE A 187 -14.84 1.49 25.82
N PRO A 188 -13.77 2.27 25.54
CA PRO A 188 -13.81 3.63 25.01
C PRO A 188 -14.46 3.65 23.61
N LYS A 189 -15.14 4.75 23.22
CA LYS A 189 -15.82 4.84 21.91
C LYS A 189 -14.77 4.84 20.80
N VAL A 190 -14.64 3.74 20.05
CA VAL A 190 -13.69 3.60 18.94
C VAL A 190 -14.35 2.74 17.87
N GLY A 191 -14.21 3.07 16.60
CA GLY A 191 -14.70 2.20 15.52
C GLY A 191 -14.97 2.98 14.24
N VAL A 192 -15.18 2.25 13.15
CA VAL A 192 -15.62 2.86 11.88
C VAL A 192 -17.11 3.13 11.97
N SER A 193 -17.48 4.40 11.79
CA SER A 193 -18.89 4.85 11.78
C SER A 193 -19.44 5.00 10.37
N GLN A 194 -18.57 5.18 9.37
CA GLN A 194 -18.93 5.27 7.97
C GLN A 194 -17.73 4.84 7.12
N SER A 195 -18.00 4.11 6.04
CA SER A 195 -17.04 3.91 4.95
C SER A 195 -17.74 4.06 3.61
N GLN A 196 -17.09 4.75 2.68
CA GLN A 196 -17.66 5.03 1.37
C GLN A 196 -16.56 5.10 0.31
N LYS A 197 -16.80 4.45 -0.82
CA LYS A 197 -16.01 4.63 -2.03
C LYS A 197 -16.34 5.96 -2.69
N LEU A 198 -15.35 6.84 -2.79
CA LEU A 198 -15.46 8.14 -3.44
C LEU A 198 -15.20 8.03 -4.96
N HIS A 199 -14.21 7.21 -5.32
CA HIS A 199 -13.82 7.01 -6.72
C HIS A 199 -13.28 5.59 -6.95
N HIS A 200 -13.37 5.12 -8.19
CA HIS A 200 -12.82 3.85 -8.64
C HIS A 200 -12.20 4.07 -10.02
N SER A 201 -10.93 3.69 -10.16
CA SER A 201 -10.19 3.67 -11.41
C SER A 201 -9.59 2.28 -11.66
N GLY A 202 -9.38 1.93 -12.93
CA GLY A 202 -8.85 0.62 -13.29
C GLY A 202 -9.75 -0.54 -12.82
N LYS A 203 -9.12 -1.66 -12.46
CA LYS A 203 -9.81 -2.86 -11.95
C LYS A 203 -10.00 -2.79 -10.44
N ALA A 204 -8.96 -2.39 -9.71
CA ALA A 204 -8.92 -2.52 -8.26
C ALA A 204 -8.50 -1.24 -7.51
N ASN A 205 -8.20 -0.15 -8.22
CA ASN A 205 -7.76 1.10 -7.58
C ASN A 205 -8.94 1.92 -7.08
N GLN A 206 -8.88 2.39 -5.84
CA GLN A 206 -10.01 3.04 -5.19
C GLN A 206 -9.57 4.27 -4.40
N LEU A 207 -10.44 5.28 -4.36
CA LEU A 207 -10.37 6.35 -3.38
C LEU A 207 -11.51 6.16 -2.38
N VAL A 208 -11.18 6.04 -1.10
CA VAL A 208 -12.12 5.62 -0.06
C VAL A 208 -12.09 6.62 1.09
N GLN A 209 -13.26 7.05 1.54
CA GLN A 209 -13.43 7.76 2.79
C GLN A 209 -13.76 6.77 3.91
N ILE A 210 -13.09 6.91 5.05
CA ILE A 210 -13.41 6.18 6.27
C ILE A 210 -13.52 7.19 7.41
N VAL A 211 -14.66 7.19 8.11
CA VAL A 211 -14.90 8.01 9.29
C VAL A 211 -14.80 7.11 10.53
N CYS A 212 -13.98 7.54 11.48
CA CYS A 212 -13.65 6.80 12.69
C CYS A 212 -14.07 7.58 13.93
N ASP A 213 -14.96 6.96 14.71
CA ASP A 213 -15.31 7.39 16.05
C ASP A 213 -14.12 7.22 17.01
N VAL A 214 -14.04 8.14 17.96
CA VAL A 214 -13.01 8.21 19.00
C VAL A 214 -13.60 8.68 20.33
N PRO A 215 -12.93 8.45 21.46
CA PRO A 215 -13.47 8.77 22.77
C PRO A 215 -13.43 10.28 23.04
N TRP A 216 -14.48 10.81 23.65
CA TRP A 216 -14.46 12.19 24.16
C TRP A 216 -13.29 12.39 25.15
N PRO A 217 -12.55 13.52 25.12
CA PRO A 217 -12.83 14.78 24.40
C PRO A 217 -12.26 14.86 22.98
N LEU A 218 -11.83 13.75 22.39
CA LEU A 218 -11.23 13.73 21.07
C LEU A 218 -12.32 13.84 19.99
N ARG A 219 -12.09 14.68 18.97
CA ARG A 219 -13.02 14.86 17.84
C ARG A 219 -12.94 13.71 16.84
N THR A 220 -14.03 13.35 16.17
CA THR A 220 -14.08 12.29 15.15
C THR A 220 -13.01 12.48 14.06
N ARG A 221 -12.43 11.37 13.58
CA ARG A 221 -11.42 11.38 12.52
C ARG A 221 -12.04 10.98 11.21
N GLU A 222 -11.51 11.53 10.13
CA GLU A 222 -11.72 10.99 8.78
C GLU A 222 -10.36 10.70 8.13
N VAL A 223 -10.32 9.68 7.28
CA VAL A 223 -9.20 9.43 6.39
C VAL A 223 -9.74 9.25 4.97
N ILE A 224 -9.03 9.85 4.00
CA ILE A 224 -9.28 9.64 2.57
C ILE A 224 -8.08 8.87 2.02
N VAL A 225 -8.25 7.58 1.78
CA VAL A 225 -7.17 6.67 1.39
C VAL A 225 -7.30 6.34 -0.10
N GLN A 226 -6.23 6.56 -0.85
CA GLN A 226 -6.01 5.97 -2.15
C GLN A 226 -5.44 4.56 -1.96
N ALA A 227 -6.16 3.57 -2.49
CA ALA A 227 -5.72 2.19 -2.57
C ALA A 227 -5.28 1.90 -4.02
N THR A 228 -3.99 1.64 -4.22
CA THR A 228 -3.43 1.20 -5.51
C THR A 228 -3.04 -0.26 -5.40
N ALA A 229 -3.74 -1.13 -6.13
CA ALA A 229 -3.43 -2.54 -6.23
C ALA A 229 -2.46 -2.80 -7.39
N VAL A 230 -1.45 -3.62 -7.16
CA VAL A 230 -0.45 -4.00 -8.17
C VAL A 230 -0.30 -5.51 -8.22
N ASP A 231 -0.45 -6.03 -9.44
CA ASP A 231 -0.18 -7.41 -9.82
C ASP A 231 1.29 -7.55 -10.21
N GLU A 232 2.07 -8.12 -9.30
CA GLU A 232 3.51 -8.37 -9.46
C GLU A 232 3.79 -9.88 -9.37
N ILE A 233 2.83 -10.68 -9.82
CA ILE A 233 2.86 -12.13 -9.69
C ILE A 233 3.89 -12.74 -10.65
N ASP A 234 3.96 -12.25 -11.88
CA ASP A 234 4.78 -12.90 -12.91
C ASP A 234 6.30 -12.81 -12.61
N GLU A 235 6.74 -11.75 -11.95
CA GLU A 235 8.16 -11.52 -11.62
C GLU A 235 8.52 -11.95 -10.18
N ARG A 236 7.62 -11.72 -9.19
CA ARG A 236 7.92 -11.96 -7.77
C ARG A 236 6.92 -12.84 -7.03
N GLY A 237 5.81 -13.22 -7.66
CA GLY A 237 4.72 -13.92 -6.99
C GLY A 237 3.98 -13.05 -5.97
N TYR A 238 3.95 -11.72 -6.18
CA TYR A 238 3.41 -10.75 -5.23
C TYR A 238 2.09 -10.15 -5.71
N ILE A 239 1.15 -9.98 -4.78
CA ILE A 239 0.04 -9.04 -4.91
C ILE A 239 0.21 -8.00 -3.82
N VAL A 240 0.30 -6.73 -4.19
CA VAL A 240 0.50 -5.63 -3.23
C VAL A 240 -0.59 -4.59 -3.40
N ILE A 241 -1.10 -4.07 -2.28
CA ILE A 241 -2.04 -2.96 -2.24
C ILE A 241 -1.37 -1.87 -1.43
N ARG A 242 -0.96 -0.78 -2.08
CA ARG A 242 -0.50 0.42 -1.38
C ARG A 242 -1.71 1.23 -0.95
N LEU A 243 -1.62 1.80 0.25
CA LEU A 243 -2.66 2.58 0.90
C LEU A 243 -2.02 3.90 1.35
N ASN A 244 -2.37 5.01 0.73
CA ASN A 244 -1.83 6.31 1.11
C ASN A 244 -2.89 7.41 1.08
N THR A 245 -2.75 8.41 1.95
CA THR A 245 -3.51 9.66 1.80
C THR A 245 -2.98 10.46 0.62
N LEU A 246 -3.90 11.16 -0.05
CA LEU A 246 -3.55 12.15 -1.07
C LEU A 246 -2.83 13.33 -0.43
N ASN A 247 -1.86 13.93 -1.13
CA ASN A 247 -1.24 15.18 -0.70
C ASN A 247 -2.24 16.36 -0.82
N GLU A 248 -1.91 17.53 -0.26
CA GLU A 248 -2.83 18.68 -0.22
C GLU A 248 -3.30 19.12 -1.61
N GLN A 249 -2.39 19.16 -2.59
CA GLN A 249 -2.72 19.53 -3.96
C GLN A 249 -3.66 18.51 -4.61
N GLN A 250 -3.38 17.21 -4.45
CA GLN A 250 -4.22 16.13 -4.96
C GLN A 250 -5.61 16.17 -4.32
N GLN A 251 -5.72 16.44 -3.01
CA GLN A 251 -7.01 16.57 -2.33
C GLN A 251 -7.83 17.73 -2.88
N GLN A 252 -7.20 18.88 -3.15
CA GLN A 252 -7.89 20.06 -3.68
C GLN A 252 -8.34 19.88 -5.14
N GLN A 253 -7.56 19.13 -5.93
CA GLN A 253 -7.81 18.96 -7.37
C GLN A 253 -8.71 17.76 -7.69
N HIS A 254 -8.80 16.77 -6.79
CA HIS A 254 -9.54 15.54 -7.08
C HIS A 254 -11.06 15.78 -6.97
N PRO A 255 -11.84 15.58 -8.06
CA PRO A 255 -13.25 15.98 -8.11
C PRO A 255 -14.17 15.19 -7.16
N ALA A 256 -13.74 14.00 -6.73
CA ALA A 256 -14.49 13.17 -5.78
C ALA A 256 -14.18 13.47 -4.30
N VAL A 257 -13.17 14.29 -4.00
CA VAL A 257 -12.81 14.64 -2.63
C VAL A 257 -13.65 15.82 -2.18
N HIS A 258 -14.40 15.65 -1.09
CA HIS A 258 -15.15 16.72 -0.48
C HIS A 258 -14.24 17.71 0.26
N GLU A 259 -14.71 18.95 0.33
CA GLU A 259 -14.11 19.96 1.19
C GLU A 259 -14.08 19.46 2.65
N LYS A 260 -13.00 19.77 3.35
CA LYS A 260 -12.76 19.29 4.71
C LYS A 260 -13.86 19.78 5.65
N ASP A 261 -14.58 18.83 6.25
CA ASP A 261 -15.58 19.13 7.26
C ASP A 261 -14.91 19.73 8.52
N PRO A 262 -15.28 20.94 8.96
CA PRO A 262 -14.70 21.57 10.13
C PRO A 262 -15.00 20.85 11.45
N GLU A 263 -15.93 19.89 11.48
CA GLU A 263 -16.25 19.01 12.62
C GLU A 263 -15.40 17.73 12.65
N LEU A 264 -14.77 17.37 11.54
CA LEU A 264 -13.88 16.21 11.44
C LEU A 264 -12.39 16.60 11.48
N VAL A 265 -11.56 15.69 11.97
CA VAL A 265 -10.10 15.80 11.88
C VAL A 265 -9.61 14.85 10.79
N ARG A 266 -9.19 15.39 9.66
CA ARG A 266 -8.56 14.63 8.58
C ARG A 266 -7.16 14.15 9.01
N VAL A 267 -6.92 12.85 8.92
CA VAL A 267 -5.66 12.20 9.35
C VAL A 267 -4.84 11.73 8.17
N ASP A 268 -3.54 11.49 8.41
CA ASP A 268 -2.64 10.96 7.39
C ASP A 268 -2.42 9.47 7.59
N PHE A 269 -2.40 8.74 6.48
CA PHE A 269 -2.23 7.29 6.45
C PHE A 269 -1.27 6.92 5.32
N ASP A 270 -0.32 6.05 5.59
CA ASP A 270 0.53 5.43 4.56
C ASP A 270 0.77 3.97 4.93
N GLY A 271 0.83 3.08 3.97
CA GLY A 271 0.94 1.66 4.24
C GLY A 271 0.82 0.77 3.02
N ALA A 272 0.97 -0.53 3.26
CA ALA A 272 0.80 -1.54 2.24
C ALA A 272 0.28 -2.85 2.84
N ILE A 273 -0.47 -3.59 2.03
CA ILE A 273 -0.81 -4.99 2.26
C ILE A 273 -0.11 -5.80 1.18
N LEU A 274 0.65 -6.82 1.58
CA LEU A 274 1.38 -7.71 0.69
C LEU A 274 0.89 -9.14 0.90
N PHE A 275 0.51 -9.78 -0.20
CA PHE A 275 0.29 -11.22 -0.29
C PHE A 275 1.43 -11.82 -1.10
N ARG A 276 2.11 -12.82 -0.53
CA ARG A 276 3.18 -13.56 -1.21
C ARG A 276 3.25 -14.99 -0.70
N GLY A 277 3.96 -15.86 -1.41
CA GLY A 277 4.31 -17.17 -0.87
C GLY A 277 4.96 -17.10 0.51
N CYS A 278 4.49 -17.91 1.46
CA CYS A 278 5.06 -17.94 2.79
C CYS A 278 6.43 -18.64 2.77
N PRO A 279 7.54 -17.93 3.07
CA PRO A 279 8.87 -18.52 3.01
C PRO A 279 8.97 -19.77 3.90
N LEU A 280 9.67 -20.81 3.43
CA LEU A 280 9.82 -22.08 4.15
C LEU A 280 10.47 -21.92 5.53
N ASP A 281 11.37 -20.96 5.66
CA ASP A 281 12.11 -20.64 6.88
C ASP A 281 11.45 -19.57 7.77
N HIS A 282 10.29 -19.04 7.34
CA HIS A 282 9.56 -17.99 8.07
C HIS A 282 9.19 -18.45 9.48
N GLU A 283 9.39 -17.58 10.47
CA GLU A 283 9.15 -17.89 11.89
C GLU A 283 7.73 -18.39 12.15
N LEU A 284 6.72 -17.69 11.60
CA LEU A 284 5.32 -18.05 11.84
C LEU A 284 4.95 -19.43 11.27
N ARG A 285 5.63 -19.88 10.22
CA ARG A 285 5.41 -21.21 9.64
C ARG A 285 5.89 -22.31 10.59
N LYS A 286 6.99 -22.07 11.32
CA LYS A 286 7.53 -23.00 12.33
C LYS A 286 6.61 -23.15 13.56
N ASN A 287 5.75 -22.16 13.79
CA ASN A 287 4.81 -22.13 14.91
C ASN A 287 3.45 -22.76 14.58
N LEU A 288 3.27 -23.30 13.36
CA LEU A 288 2.08 -24.06 13.00
C LEU A 288 2.12 -25.44 13.65
N ASP A 289 0.97 -25.92 14.14
CA ASP A 289 0.84 -27.29 14.62
C ASP A 289 0.95 -28.24 13.41
N PRO A 290 1.89 -29.20 13.40
CA PRO A 290 2.03 -30.15 12.29
C PRO A 290 0.76 -30.96 11.99
N ASN A 291 -0.14 -31.08 12.97
CA ASN A 291 -1.43 -31.76 12.83
C ASN A 291 -2.56 -30.81 12.41
N ASP A 292 -2.32 -29.51 12.34
CA ASP A 292 -3.28 -28.55 11.79
C ASP A 292 -3.43 -28.82 10.28
N PRO A 293 -4.66 -28.97 9.77
CA PRO A 293 -4.90 -29.03 8.32
C PRO A 293 -4.23 -27.89 7.55
N LEU A 294 -4.09 -26.70 8.16
CA LEU A 294 -3.37 -25.55 7.57
C LEU A 294 -1.91 -25.88 7.20
N SER A 295 -1.28 -26.81 7.91
CA SER A 295 0.13 -27.18 7.70
C SER A 295 0.36 -28.03 6.45
N GLN A 296 -0.71 -28.52 5.81
CA GLN A 296 -0.64 -29.40 4.63
C GLN A 296 -0.76 -28.63 3.31
N ASP A 297 -1.31 -27.41 3.33
CA ASP A 297 -1.54 -26.61 2.13
C ASP A 297 -0.36 -25.64 1.87
N PRO A 298 -0.14 -25.22 0.60
CA PRO A 298 0.67 -24.04 0.31
C PRO A 298 0.13 -22.83 1.08
N LEU A 299 1.04 -22.14 1.78
CA LEU A 299 0.71 -21.01 2.62
C LEU A 299 1.05 -19.71 1.91
N VAL A 300 0.12 -18.75 2.00
CA VAL A 300 0.34 -17.36 1.63
C VAL A 300 0.67 -16.58 2.89
N LEU A 301 1.74 -15.81 2.88
CA LEU A 301 2.02 -14.84 3.93
C LEU A 301 1.30 -13.54 3.59
N VAL A 302 0.40 -13.12 4.47
CA VAL A 302 -0.19 -11.78 4.44
C VAL A 302 0.59 -10.91 5.40
N SER A 303 1.20 -9.85 4.86
CA SER A 303 1.84 -8.80 5.64
C SER A 303 1.04 -7.51 5.45
N PHE A 304 0.70 -6.83 6.54
CA PHE A 304 0.14 -5.48 6.52
C PHE A 304 1.09 -4.57 7.28
N LYS A 305 1.47 -3.44 6.70
CA LYS A 305 2.25 -2.40 7.37
C LYS A 305 1.56 -1.07 7.18
N MET A 306 1.45 -0.30 8.24
CA MET A 306 0.87 1.04 8.19
C MET A 306 1.61 2.01 9.10
N PHE A 307 1.52 3.27 8.71
CA PHE A 307 1.82 4.47 9.45
C PHE A 307 0.55 5.32 9.50
N LEU A 308 0.19 5.80 10.69
CA LEU A 308 -1.01 6.58 10.92
C LEU A 308 -0.67 7.79 11.81
N ASP A 309 -0.83 8.99 11.26
CA ASP A 309 -0.81 10.24 12.02
C ASP A 309 -2.26 10.69 12.28
N SER A 310 -2.76 10.33 13.46
CA SER A 310 -4.12 10.67 13.89
C SER A 310 -4.31 12.13 14.29
N LYS A 311 -3.27 12.96 14.17
CA LYS A 311 -3.23 14.38 14.57
C LYS A 311 -3.63 14.61 16.03
N PHE A 312 -3.23 13.68 16.89
CA PHE A 312 -3.41 13.83 18.33
C PHE A 312 -2.30 14.71 18.91
N THR A 313 -2.69 15.74 19.67
CA THR A 313 -1.72 16.54 20.44
C THR A 313 -1.31 15.85 21.74
N ALA A 314 -2.21 15.06 22.33
CA ALA A 314 -1.95 14.22 23.48
C ALA A 314 -2.91 13.03 23.47
N VAL A 315 -2.41 11.83 23.76
CA VAL A 315 -3.22 10.62 23.88
C VAL A 315 -3.02 10.01 25.26
N PRO A 316 -4.10 9.75 26.03
CA PRO A 316 -3.97 9.02 27.27
C PRO A 316 -3.33 7.65 27.05
N THR A 317 -2.36 7.26 27.89
CA THR A 317 -1.68 5.96 27.80
C THR A 317 -2.66 4.79 27.85
N SER A 318 -3.81 4.94 28.52
CA SER A 318 -4.89 3.94 28.52
C SER A 318 -5.49 3.72 27.14
N LEU A 319 -5.69 4.78 26.36
CA LEU A 319 -6.21 4.71 25.00
C LEU A 319 -5.17 4.10 24.05
N VAL A 320 -3.89 4.48 24.17
CA VAL A 320 -2.79 3.84 23.42
C VAL A 320 -2.76 2.34 23.69
N ASN A 321 -2.77 1.93 24.96
CA ASN A 321 -2.81 0.51 25.33
C ASN A 321 -4.05 -0.21 24.81
N PHE A 322 -5.22 0.44 24.85
CA PHE A 322 -6.44 -0.13 24.31
C PHE A 322 -6.32 -0.36 22.80
N CYS A 323 -5.84 0.64 22.05
CA CYS A 323 -5.63 0.53 20.62
C CYS A 323 -4.64 -0.59 20.27
N THR A 324 -3.46 -0.61 20.91
CA THR A 324 -2.42 -1.60 20.60
C THR A 324 -2.81 -3.02 21.01
N LYS A 325 -3.39 -3.20 22.20
CA LYS A 325 -3.67 -4.54 22.75
C LYS A 325 -5.02 -5.12 22.33
N THR A 326 -5.98 -4.27 21.96
CA THR A 326 -7.36 -4.70 21.68
C THR A 326 -7.76 -4.40 20.24
N VAL A 327 -7.69 -3.13 19.82
CA VAL A 327 -8.27 -2.70 18.54
C VAL A 327 -7.58 -3.37 17.36
N ILE A 328 -6.25 -3.27 17.27
CA ILE A 328 -5.47 -3.78 16.13
C ILE A 328 -5.67 -5.30 15.96
N GLY A 329 -5.51 -6.06 17.04
CA GLY A 329 -5.70 -7.52 17.01
C GLY A 329 -7.14 -7.93 16.70
N SER A 330 -8.13 -7.23 17.26
CA SER A 330 -9.55 -7.53 16.98
C SER A 330 -9.93 -7.21 15.54
N MET A 331 -9.44 -6.10 14.99
CA MET A 331 -9.65 -5.71 13.59
C MET A 331 -9.07 -6.76 12.64
N TRP A 332 -7.83 -7.20 12.90
CA TRP A 332 -7.19 -8.24 12.09
C TRP A 332 -7.90 -9.59 12.19
N ASN A 333 -8.28 -10.01 13.39
CA ASN A 333 -9.02 -11.24 13.61
C ASN A 333 -10.39 -11.21 12.91
N MET A 334 -11.05 -10.06 12.93
CA MET A 334 -12.33 -9.89 12.25
C MET A 334 -12.16 -9.91 10.73
N PHE A 335 -11.11 -9.29 10.19
CA PHE A 335 -10.76 -9.37 8.78
C PHE A 335 -10.62 -10.83 8.30
N LEU A 336 -9.85 -11.64 9.03
CA LEU A 336 -9.68 -13.07 8.72
C LEU A 336 -11.00 -13.85 8.83
N LYS A 337 -11.80 -13.59 9.88
CA LYS A 337 -13.11 -14.22 10.08
C LYS A 337 -14.06 -13.91 8.94
N VAL A 338 -14.14 -12.64 8.54
CA VAL A 338 -15.02 -12.18 7.46
C VAL A 338 -14.64 -12.87 6.15
N ALA A 339 -13.35 -13.04 5.88
CA ALA A 339 -12.89 -13.79 4.71
C ALA A 339 -13.29 -15.28 4.77
N GLU A 340 -13.24 -15.91 5.94
CA GLU A 340 -13.78 -17.27 6.11
C GLU A 340 -15.29 -17.30 5.83
N ASP A 341 -16.05 -16.33 6.33
CA ASP A 341 -17.50 -16.23 6.08
C ASP A 341 -17.82 -16.01 4.59
N VAL A 342 -16.98 -15.26 3.87
CA VAL A 342 -17.08 -15.08 2.42
C VAL A 342 -16.81 -16.39 1.69
N ARG A 343 -15.72 -17.09 2.03
CA ARG A 343 -15.36 -18.40 1.45
C ARG A 343 -16.49 -19.42 1.66
N ASP A 344 -17.02 -19.47 2.87
CA ASP A 344 -18.01 -20.46 3.29
C ASP A 344 -19.43 -20.07 2.85
N GLY A 345 -19.60 -18.92 2.16
CA GLY A 345 -20.87 -18.46 1.61
C GLY A 345 -21.87 -17.98 2.68
N THR A 346 -21.41 -17.72 3.91
CA THR A 346 -22.26 -17.28 5.03
C THR A 346 -22.46 -15.76 5.06
N ARG A 347 -21.83 -15.03 4.13
CA ARG A 347 -21.90 -13.57 4.01
C ARG A 347 -22.67 -13.13 2.74
N PRO A 348 -24.01 -13.01 2.79
CA PRO A 348 -24.83 -12.84 1.58
C PRO A 348 -24.60 -11.54 0.83
N GLU A 349 -24.29 -10.44 1.53
CA GLU A 349 -24.00 -9.15 0.89
C GLU A 349 -22.74 -9.22 0.03
N HIS A 350 -21.68 -9.85 0.53
CA HIS A 350 -20.46 -10.08 -0.24
C HIS A 350 -20.74 -11.03 -1.41
N ALA A 351 -21.46 -12.13 -1.18
CA ALA A 351 -21.80 -13.08 -2.24
C ALA A 351 -22.56 -12.40 -3.39
N LYS A 352 -23.51 -11.51 -3.07
CA LYS A 352 -24.24 -10.73 -4.07
C LYS A 352 -23.31 -9.81 -4.85
N ILE A 353 -22.47 -9.02 -4.18
CA ILE A 353 -21.55 -8.09 -4.87
C ILE A 353 -20.53 -8.86 -5.74
N ILE A 354 -20.03 -9.99 -5.24
CA ILE A 354 -19.12 -10.85 -5.99
C ILE A 354 -19.78 -11.37 -7.27
N ALA A 355 -21.05 -11.78 -7.19
CA ALA A 355 -21.82 -12.19 -8.37
C ALA A 355 -22.06 -11.01 -9.34
N ASP A 356 -22.42 -9.83 -8.82
CA ASP A 356 -22.66 -8.63 -9.64
C ASP A 356 -21.38 -8.13 -10.34
N LYS A 357 -20.21 -8.35 -9.73
CA LYS A 357 -18.88 -7.99 -10.26
C LYS A 357 -18.09 -9.19 -10.78
N ALA A 358 -18.78 -10.18 -11.38
CA ALA A 358 -18.18 -11.45 -11.77
C ALA A 358 -16.90 -11.33 -12.63
N THR A 359 -16.80 -10.33 -13.51
CA THR A 359 -15.61 -10.11 -14.34
C THR A 359 -14.37 -9.78 -13.50
N LEU A 360 -14.51 -8.92 -12.50
CA LEU A 360 -13.42 -8.55 -11.59
C LEU A 360 -12.99 -9.76 -10.76
N TYR A 361 -13.94 -10.47 -10.16
CA TYR A 361 -13.64 -11.58 -9.26
C TYR A 361 -13.09 -12.80 -9.98
N LYS A 362 -13.51 -13.06 -11.22
CA LYS A 362 -12.87 -14.07 -12.09
C LYS A 362 -11.42 -13.70 -12.39
N TRP A 363 -11.13 -12.42 -12.62
CA TRP A 363 -9.76 -11.97 -12.83
C TRP A 363 -8.91 -12.13 -11.56
N ILE A 364 -9.44 -11.74 -10.38
CA ILE A 364 -8.76 -11.96 -9.08
C ILE A 364 -8.47 -13.45 -8.85
N GLU A 365 -9.44 -14.32 -9.12
CA GLU A 365 -9.30 -15.77 -8.98
C GLU A 365 -8.22 -16.33 -9.92
N GLN A 366 -8.24 -15.94 -11.20
CA GLN A 366 -7.24 -16.37 -12.18
C GLN A 366 -5.83 -15.94 -11.79
N ARG A 367 -5.65 -14.68 -11.36
CA ARG A 367 -4.34 -14.17 -10.94
C ARG A 367 -3.87 -14.82 -9.65
N SER A 368 -4.76 -14.99 -8.68
CA SER A 368 -4.47 -15.73 -7.45
C SER A 368 -4.04 -17.16 -7.74
N GLN A 369 -4.69 -17.85 -8.67
CA GLN A 369 -4.31 -19.21 -9.07
C GLN A 369 -2.90 -19.26 -9.66
N ILE A 370 -2.52 -18.31 -10.51
CA ILE A 370 -1.15 -18.22 -11.07
C ILE A 370 -0.12 -18.01 -9.95
N MET A 371 -0.42 -17.16 -8.96
CA MET A 371 0.45 -16.99 -7.79
C MET A 371 0.58 -18.28 -6.98
N LEU A 372 -0.51 -19.01 -6.78
CA LEU A 372 -0.52 -20.26 -6.02
C LEU A 372 0.25 -21.40 -6.73
N GLU A 373 0.24 -21.43 -8.06
CA GLU A 373 1.02 -22.38 -8.86
C GLU A 373 2.54 -22.15 -8.79
N GLN A 374 2.97 -20.97 -8.32
CA GLN A 374 4.38 -20.63 -8.10
C GLN A 374 4.89 -20.95 -6.68
N LEU A 375 4.00 -21.35 -5.76
CA LEU A 375 4.34 -21.71 -4.36
C LEU A 375 4.89 -23.12 -4.26
#